data_AF-A0A0C3BN81-F1
#
_entry.id   AF-A0A0C3BN81-F1
#
_cell.length_a   1.000
_cell.length_b   1.000
_cell.length_c   1.000
_cell.angle_alpha   90.00
_cell.angle_beta   90.00
_cell.angle_gamma   90.00
#
_symmetry.space_group_name_H-M   'P 1'
#
loop_
_entity.id
_entity.type
_entity.pdbx_description
1 polymer ?
#
loop_
_entity_poly.entity_id
_entity_poly.type
_entity_poly.pdbx_seq_one_letter_code
_entity_poly.pdbx_strand_id
1 'polypeptide(L)'
;AGLNVKWIQKLAAERSPEIRADYIRHISQYPANYLVFLDEVSKDDRTYARLWGRSRVGTRVEHHAPFVHKRRFSMVAVLGLDEGIVAAKVVEGSFVRESFMNYLCDDVLLMSTPYPGPWSVLVM
;
A
#
# COMPACT_ATOMS: atom_id res chain seq x y z
N ALA A 1 -31.00 26.14 -14.04
CA ALA A 1 -30.11 25.05 -14.50
C ALA A 1 -28.79 25.17 -13.76
N GLY A 2 -28.14 24.06 -13.35
CA GLY A 2 -26.70 24.13 -13.06
C GLY A 2 -26.13 23.38 -11.85
N LEU A 3 -26.84 22.45 -11.21
CA LEU A 3 -26.23 21.56 -10.22
C LEU A 3 -26.59 20.11 -10.53
N ASN A 4 -25.58 19.23 -10.51
CA ASN A 4 -25.70 17.79 -10.72
C ASN A 4 -25.13 17.07 -9.50
N VAL A 5 -25.73 15.93 -9.13
CA VAL A 5 -25.26 15.07 -8.05
C VAL A 5 -23.95 14.41 -8.48
N LYS A 6 -22.91 14.54 -7.64
CA LYS A 6 -21.60 13.91 -7.83
C LYS A 6 -21.27 13.04 -6.63
N TRP A 7 -20.51 11.97 -6.86
CA TRP A 7 -19.98 11.13 -5.80
C TRP A 7 -18.98 11.92 -4.95
N ILE A 8 -19.09 11.77 -3.63
CA ILE A 8 -18.16 12.40 -2.69
C ILE A 8 -16.83 11.65 -2.76
N GLN A 9 -15.75 12.38 -3.06
CA GLN A 9 -14.40 11.86 -2.93
C GLN A 9 -13.99 11.88 -1.46
N LYS A 10 -13.75 10.71 -0.87
CA LYS A 10 -13.20 10.61 0.49
C LYS A 10 -11.71 10.95 0.45
N LEU A 11 -11.29 11.94 1.23
CA LEU A 11 -9.91 12.38 1.37
C LEU A 11 -9.50 12.30 2.85
N ALA A 12 -8.21 12.09 3.11
CA ALA A 12 -7.65 12.21 4.46
C ALA A 12 -7.79 13.66 4.95
N ALA A 13 -8.19 13.83 6.21
CA ALA A 13 -8.37 15.17 6.80
C ALA A 13 -7.02 15.89 6.98
N GLU A 14 -5.95 15.11 7.14
CA GLU A 14 -4.56 15.53 7.33
C GLU A 14 -3.90 15.98 6.01
N ARG A 15 -4.59 15.84 4.86
CA ARG A 15 -4.02 16.19 3.55
C ARG A 15 -3.79 17.70 3.43
N SER A 16 -2.53 18.11 3.34
CA SER A 16 -2.12 19.48 3.01
C SER A 16 -1.59 19.59 1.57
N PRO A 17 -2.16 20.47 0.73
CA PRO A 17 -1.61 20.79 -0.59
C PRO A 17 -0.15 21.30 -0.53
N GLU A 18 0.19 22.06 0.50
CA GLU A 18 1.49 22.67 0.70
C GLU A 18 2.56 21.60 0.96
N ILE A 19 2.30 20.68 1.88
CA ILE A 19 3.21 19.56 2.19
C ILE A 19 3.40 18.67 0.95
N ARG A 20 2.34 18.44 0.18
CA ARG A 20 2.42 17.66 -1.07
C ARG A 20 3.27 18.35 -2.13
N ALA A 21 3.12 19.67 -2.28
CA ALA A 21 3.91 20.44 -3.23
C ALA A 21 5.40 20.43 -2.86
N ASP A 22 5.72 20.57 -1.58
CA ASP A 22 7.10 20.49 -1.11
C ASP A 22 7.70 19.09 -1.32
N TYR A 23 6.94 18.03 -1.03
CA TYR A 23 7.35 16.65 -1.35
C TYR A 23 7.66 16.49 -2.84
N ILE A 24 6.78 16.95 -3.74
CA ILE A 24 6.99 16.87 -5.19
C ILE A 24 8.26 17.62 -5.60
N ARG A 25 8.48 18.83 -5.07
CA ARG A 25 9.69 19.64 -5.34
C ARG A 25 10.97 18.92 -4.90
N HIS A 26 10.92 18.22 -3.77
CA HIS A 26 12.07 17.50 -3.23
C HIS A 26 12.35 16.21 -4.01
N ILE A 27 11.32 15.39 -4.26
CA ILE A 27 11.50 14.10 -4.94
C ILE A 27 11.87 14.28 -6.43
N SER A 28 11.44 15.38 -7.07
CA SER A 28 11.76 15.67 -8.47
C SER A 28 13.25 15.96 -8.73
N GLN A 29 14.06 16.12 -7.69
CA GLN A 29 15.51 16.30 -7.83
C GLN A 29 16.24 15.00 -8.17
N TYR A 30 15.60 13.85 -7.96
CA TYR A 30 16.20 12.53 -8.20
C TYR A 30 15.75 11.97 -9.56
N PRO A 31 16.69 11.45 -10.39
CA PRO A 31 16.34 10.63 -11.53
C PRO A 31 15.45 9.45 -11.13
N ALA A 32 14.44 9.11 -11.94
CA ALA A 32 13.48 8.06 -11.59
C ALA A 32 14.14 6.70 -11.31
N ASN A 33 15.21 6.37 -12.03
CA ASN A 33 15.96 5.12 -11.84
C ASN A 33 16.74 5.08 -10.51
N TYR A 34 16.88 6.20 -9.78
CA TYR A 34 17.51 6.21 -8.46
C TYR A 34 16.51 5.80 -7.36
N LEU A 35 15.21 5.89 -7.64
CA LEU A 35 14.16 5.69 -6.65
C LEU A 35 13.76 4.22 -6.56
N VAL A 36 13.63 3.71 -5.33
CA VAL A 36 12.94 2.46 -5.01
C VAL A 36 11.88 2.73 -3.96
N PHE A 37 10.68 2.19 -4.17
CA PHE A 37 9.52 2.46 -3.30
C PHE A 37 9.23 1.26 -2.42
N LEU A 38 9.19 1.47 -1.11
CA LEU A 38 8.80 0.46 -0.15
C LEU A 38 7.44 0.83 0.43
N ASP A 39 6.54 -0.15 0.51
CA ASP A 39 5.25 0.03 1.19
C ASP A 39 4.81 -1.26 1.88
N GLU A 40 3.94 -1.11 2.88
CA GLU A 40 3.32 -2.22 3.61
C GLU A 40 1.86 -2.39 3.20
N VAL A 41 1.50 -3.62 2.82
CA VAL A 41 0.11 -4.04 2.63
C VAL A 41 -0.24 -5.12 3.64
N SER A 42 -1.44 -5.05 4.20
CA SER A 42 -1.96 -6.12 5.05
C SER A 42 -3.23 -6.71 4.49
N LYS A 43 -3.31 -8.04 4.56
CA LYS A 43 -4.46 -8.82 4.13
C LYS A 43 -4.94 -9.65 5.30
N ASP A 44 -6.17 -9.40 5.72
CA ASP A 44 -6.88 -10.32 6.60
C ASP A 44 -7.64 -11.37 5.78
N ASP A 45 -7.83 -12.53 6.39
CA ASP A 45 -8.57 -13.65 5.83
C ASP A 45 -10.09 -13.46 5.96
N ARG A 46 -10.55 -12.19 5.88
CA ARG A 46 -11.96 -11.92 5.64
C ARG A 46 -12.29 -12.56 4.31
N THR A 47 -13.02 -13.67 4.39
CA THR A 47 -13.69 -14.28 3.23
C THR A 47 -14.40 -13.14 2.53
N TYR A 48 -14.08 -12.86 1.26
CA TYR A 48 -14.72 -11.80 0.49
C TYR A 48 -16.22 -12.13 0.38
N ALA A 49 -17.00 -11.70 1.37
CA ALA A 49 -18.44 -11.78 1.31
C ALA A 49 -18.89 -10.82 0.21
N ARG A 50 -19.79 -11.30 -0.65
CA ARG A 50 -20.36 -10.44 -1.69
C ARG A 50 -21.06 -9.27 -1.02
N LEU A 51 -20.65 -8.04 -1.37
CA LEU A 51 -21.28 -6.82 -0.87
C LEU A 51 -22.68 -6.63 -1.46
N TRP A 52 -22.95 -7.22 -2.62
CA TRP A 52 -24.21 -7.10 -3.34
C TRP A 52 -24.77 -8.47 -3.70
N GLY A 53 -26.08 -8.62 -3.61
CA GLY A 53 -26.82 -9.77 -4.13
C GLY A 53 -28.20 -9.35 -4.62
N ARG A 54 -28.96 -10.31 -5.15
CA ARG A 54 -30.28 -10.05 -5.74
C ARG A 54 -31.34 -10.84 -4.98
N SER A 55 -32.42 -10.18 -4.60
CA SER A 55 -33.63 -10.76 -4.00
C SER A 55 -34.87 -10.12 -4.62
N ARG A 56 -36.06 -10.62 -4.27
CA ARG A 56 -37.31 -9.98 -4.67
C ARG A 56 -37.45 -8.62 -3.97
N VAL A 57 -38.11 -7.66 -4.61
CA VAL A 57 -38.41 -6.35 -4.00
C VAL A 57 -39.13 -6.55 -2.67
N GLY A 58 -38.65 -5.88 -1.62
CA GLY A 58 -39.17 -6.02 -0.25
C GLY A 58 -38.60 -7.19 0.56
N THR A 59 -37.71 -8.01 -0.01
CA THR A 59 -37.04 -9.12 0.70
C THR A 59 -35.56 -8.86 0.87
N ARG A 60 -35.00 -9.19 2.05
CA ARG A 60 -33.57 -9.03 2.32
C ARG A 60 -32.77 -10.12 1.59
N VAL A 61 -31.62 -9.75 1.03
CA VAL A 61 -30.62 -10.71 0.55
C VAL A 61 -29.84 -11.22 1.75
N GLU A 62 -29.78 -12.54 1.91
CA GLU A 62 -29.00 -13.19 2.97
C GLU A 62 -27.81 -13.92 2.37
N HIS A 63 -26.65 -13.78 3.01
CA HIS A 63 -25.42 -14.47 2.64
C HIS A 63 -24.75 -14.98 3.92
N HIS A 64 -24.65 -16.29 4.06
CA HIS A 64 -23.98 -16.92 5.18
C HIS A 64 -22.49 -17.09 4.86
N ALA A 65 -21.64 -16.38 5.58
CA ALA A 65 -20.19 -16.53 5.52
C ALA A 65 -19.60 -16.62 6.93
N PRO A 66 -18.41 -17.23 7.08
CA PRO A 66 -17.70 -17.21 8.35
C PRO A 66 -17.44 -15.76 8.79
N PHE A 67 -17.91 -15.39 9.98
CA PHE A 67 -17.62 -14.10 10.62
C PHE A 67 -16.29 -14.11 11.41
N VAL A 68 -15.55 -15.22 11.36
CA VAL A 68 -14.33 -15.40 12.14
C VAL A 68 -13.20 -14.59 11.49
N HIS A 69 -12.58 -13.71 12.27
CA HIS A 69 -11.28 -13.15 11.94
C HIS A 69 -10.27 -14.29 12.03
N LYS A 70 -9.86 -14.85 10.88
CA LYS A 70 -8.74 -15.79 10.88
C LYS A 70 -7.43 -14.99 10.86
N ARG A 71 -6.39 -15.57 10.27
CA ARG A 71 -5.05 -15.01 10.25
C ARG A 71 -5.00 -13.70 9.45
N ARG A 72 -4.25 -12.73 9.96
CA ARG A 72 -3.84 -11.55 9.20
C ARG A 72 -2.42 -11.80 8.73
N PHE A 73 -2.16 -11.48 7.47
CA PHE A 73 -0.80 -11.41 6.94
C PHE A 73 -0.49 -9.97 6.62
N SER A 74 0.74 -9.55 6.90
CA SER A 74 1.26 -8.28 6.43
C SER A 74 2.46 -8.57 5.54
N MET A 75 2.54 -7.83 4.45
CA MET A 75 3.60 -7.92 3.45
C MET A 75 4.22 -6.54 3.30
N VAL A 76 5.54 -6.47 3.40
CA VAL A 76 6.30 -5.30 2.97
C VAL A 76 6.98 -5.68 1.66
N ALA A 77 6.91 -4.81 0.66
CA ALA A 77 7.51 -5.03 -0.64
C ALA A 77 8.26 -3.80 -1.13
N VAL A 78 9.33 -4.02 -1.89
CA VAL A 78 10.07 -2.96 -2.60
C VAL A 78 9.80 -3.05 -4.09
N LEU A 79 9.42 -1.92 -4.67
CA LEU A 79 9.13 -1.73 -6.08
C LEU A 79 10.25 -0.90 -6.74
N GLY A 80 10.95 -1.52 -7.68
CA GLY A 80 11.94 -0.89 -8.56
C GLY A 80 11.32 -0.44 -9.89
N LEU A 81 11.93 0.57 -10.50
CA LEU A 81 11.59 1.04 -11.84
C LEU A 81 12.05 0.00 -12.88
N ASP A 82 11.11 -0.51 -13.69
CA ASP A 82 11.30 -1.55 -14.73
C ASP A 82 11.27 -3.01 -14.22
N GLU A 83 11.86 -3.33 -13.06
CA GLU A 83 11.86 -4.72 -12.54
C GLU A 83 10.58 -5.09 -11.79
N GLY A 84 9.82 -4.10 -11.31
CA GLY A 84 8.65 -4.35 -10.47
C GLY A 84 9.05 -4.71 -9.03
N ILE A 85 8.42 -5.74 -8.44
CA ILE A 85 8.70 -6.11 -7.04
C ILE A 85 10.05 -6.84 -6.98
N VAL A 86 11.04 -6.20 -6.39
CA VAL A 86 12.43 -6.72 -6.30
C VAL A 86 12.71 -7.47 -5.01
N ALA A 87 12.03 -7.11 -3.91
CA ALA A 87 12.05 -7.83 -2.64
C ALA A 87 10.68 -7.75 -1.99
N ALA A 88 10.32 -8.80 -1.24
CA ALA A 88 9.13 -8.81 -0.41
C ALA A 88 9.30 -9.76 0.78
N LYS A 89 8.69 -9.39 1.90
CA LYS A 89 8.61 -10.25 3.09
C LYS A 89 7.18 -10.30 3.58
N VAL A 90 6.74 -11.50 3.95
CA VAL A 90 5.40 -11.75 4.50
C VAL A 90 5.54 -12.27 5.91
N VAL A 91 4.75 -11.71 6.83
CA VAL A 91 4.66 -12.16 8.22
C VAL A 91 3.20 -12.41 8.60
N GLU A 92 2.96 -13.40 9.46
CA GLU A 92 1.67 -13.54 10.13
C GLU A 92 1.58 -12.46 11.24
N GLY A 93 0.49 -11.71 11.26
CA GLY A 93 0.30 -10.54 12.12
C GLY A 93 0.82 -9.25 11.50
N SER A 94 1.43 -8.39 12.31
CA SER A 94 1.99 -7.11 11.91
C SER A 94 3.52 -7.15 11.97
N PHE A 95 4.18 -6.33 11.16
CA PHE A 95 5.61 -6.11 11.32
C PHE A 95 5.91 -5.44 12.67
N VAL A 96 6.91 -5.97 13.36
CA VAL A 96 7.56 -5.29 14.48
C VAL A 96 8.84 -4.64 13.99
N ARG A 97 9.31 -3.61 14.71
CA ARG A 97 10.52 -2.86 14.38
C ARG A 97 11.69 -3.77 14.01
N GLU A 98 11.97 -4.80 14.80
CA GLU A 98 13.06 -5.74 14.54
C GLU A 98 12.89 -6.48 13.20
N SER A 99 11.72 -7.08 12.97
CA SER A 99 11.43 -7.82 11.72
C SER A 99 11.51 -6.94 10.47
N PHE A 100 11.14 -5.66 10.60
CA PHE A 100 11.22 -4.66 9.55
C PHE A 100 12.66 -4.20 9.31
N MET A 101 13.44 -3.94 10.36
CA MET A 101 14.85 -3.59 10.23
C MET A 101 15.67 -4.72 9.61
N ASN A 102 15.40 -5.97 10.00
CA ASN A 102 16.06 -7.13 9.39
C ASN A 102 15.71 -7.20 7.89
N TYR A 103 14.45 -6.98 7.51
CA TYR A 103 14.07 -6.90 6.10
C TYR A 103 14.83 -5.79 5.34
N LEU A 104 14.92 -4.59 5.94
CA LEU A 104 15.66 -3.49 5.32
C LEU A 104 17.14 -3.84 5.11
N CYS A 105 17.80 -4.37 6.14
CA CYS A 105 19.23 -4.67 6.08
C CYS A 105 19.55 -5.88 5.18
N ASP A 106 18.78 -6.96 5.34
CA ASP A 106 19.14 -8.26 4.78
C ASP A 106 18.60 -8.43 3.35
N ASP A 107 17.46 -7.79 3.03
CA ASP A 107 16.77 -7.95 1.74
C ASP A 107 16.85 -6.68 0.87
N VAL A 108 16.64 -5.48 1.44
CA VAL A 108 16.52 -4.24 0.66
C VAL A 108 17.87 -3.60 0.36
N LEU A 109 18.68 -3.36 1.40
CA LEU A 109 19.98 -2.68 1.26
C LEU A 109 21.02 -3.51 0.51
N LEU A 110 20.86 -4.84 0.48
CA LEU A 110 21.74 -5.71 -0.30
C LEU A 110 21.57 -5.48 -1.82
N MET A 111 20.40 -5.00 -2.25
CA MET A 111 20.11 -4.72 -3.65
C MET A 111 20.33 -3.26 -4.04
N SER A 112 20.43 -2.33 -3.09
CA SER A 112 20.62 -0.91 -3.38
C SER A 112 22.07 -0.60 -3.78
N THR A 113 22.26 0.50 -4.53
CA THR A 113 23.60 1.01 -4.81
C THR A 113 23.93 2.22 -3.94
N PRO A 114 25.22 2.54 -3.71
CA PRO A 114 25.61 3.81 -3.11
C PRO A 114 25.07 5.00 -3.92
N TYR A 115 24.72 6.08 -3.24
CA TYR A 115 24.35 7.34 -3.88
C TYR A 115 25.61 8.07 -4.40
N PRO A 116 25.61 8.65 -5.61
CA PRO A 116 24.54 8.62 -6.61
C PRO A 116 24.58 7.38 -7.51
N GLY A 117 23.44 6.70 -7.67
CA GLY A 117 23.31 5.53 -8.55
C GLY A 117 21.88 4.98 -8.67
N PRO A 118 21.63 4.02 -9.57
CA PRO A 118 20.34 3.35 -9.66
C PRO A 118 19.92 2.73 -8.32
N TRP A 119 18.65 2.87 -7.92
CA TRP A 119 18.12 2.36 -6.64
C TRP A 119 18.84 2.86 -5.38
N SER A 120 19.55 3.98 -5.46
CA SER A 120 20.28 4.57 -4.33
C SER A 120 19.41 5.37 -3.35
N VAL A 121 18.14 5.61 -3.67
CA VAL A 121 17.21 6.40 -2.87
C VAL A 121 15.97 5.58 -2.52
N LEU A 122 15.85 5.22 -1.25
CA LEU A 122 14.68 4.53 -0.72
C LEU A 122 13.58 5.53 -0.35
N VAL A 123 12.37 5.29 -0.87
CA VAL A 123 11.16 6.05 -0.57
C VAL A 123 10.22 5.15 0.24
N MET A 124 9.78 5.63 1.40
CA MET A 124 8.86 4.98 2.35
C MET A 124 7.77 5.96 2.77
#